data_AF-A0A357R5J1-F1
#
_entry.id   AF-A0A357R5J1-F1
#
_cell.length_a   1.000
_cell.length_b   1.000
_cell.length_c   1.000
_cell.angle_alpha   90.00
_cell.angle_beta   90.00
_cell.angle_gamma   90.00
#
_symmetry.space_group_name_H-M   'P 1'
#
loop_
_entity.id
_entity.type
_entity.pdbx_description
1 polymer ?
#
loop_
_entity_poly.entity_id
_entity_poly.type
_entity_poly.pdbx_seq_one_letter_code
_entity_poly.pdbx_strand_id
1 'polypeptide(L)' 'KGVGLLYVKKGTRLANVSYGGAQERNLRPGTENVAGIMGFARAMELAVAEQPETCRRLTVLRDKLIKGL' A
#
# COMPACT_ATOMS: atom_id res chain seq x y z
N LYS A 1 -2.57 -2.09 14.82
CA LYS A 1 -1.47 -1.35 14.15
C LYS A 1 -1.67 -1.47 12.64
N GLY A 2 -1.75 -0.36 11.90
CA GLY A 2 -1.85 -0.39 10.43
C GLY A 2 -0.52 -0.78 9.76
N VAL A 3 -0.57 -1.09 8.46
CA VAL A 3 0.58 -1.45 7.62
C VAL A 3 0.47 -0.74 6.27
N GLY A 4 1.60 -0.38 5.68
CA GLY A 4 1.70 0.21 4.35
C GLY A 4 3.15 0.20 3.89
N LEU A 5 3.39 0.64 2.65
CA LEU A 5 4.73 0.77 2.08
C LEU A 5 4.98 2.19 1.58
N LEU A 6 6.26 2.55 1.47
CA LEU A 6 6.73 3.75 0.79
C LEU A 6 7.72 3.32 -0.29
N TYR A 7 7.37 3.56 -1.55
CA TYR A 7 8.31 3.40 -2.65
C TYR A 7 9.20 4.64 -2.76
N VAL A 8 10.52 4.45 -2.75
CA VAL A 8 11.50 5.52 -2.93
C VAL A 8 12.35 5.21 -4.16
N LYS A 9 12.28 6.09 -5.16
CA LYS A 9 13.09 5.99 -6.38
C LYS A 9 14.58 6.10 -6.01
N LYS A 10 15.43 5.29 -6.66
CA LYS A 10 16.89 5.34 -6.45
C LYS A 10 17.41 6.77 -6.72
N GLY A 11 18.22 7.28 -5.79
CA GLY A 11 18.77 8.64 -5.85
C GLY A 11 17.91 9.71 -5.17
N THR A 12 16.67 9.40 -4.78
CA THR A 12 15.84 10.31 -3.99
C THR A 12 16.35 10.39 -2.56
N ARG A 13 16.66 11.60 -2.09
CA ARG A 13 17.00 11.85 -0.68
C ARG A 13 15.71 11.94 0.13
N LEU A 14 15.62 11.16 1.20
CA LEU A 14 14.51 11.18 2.14
C LEU A 14 15.04 11.65 3.50
N ALA A 15 14.34 12.58 4.15
CA ALA A 15 14.62 12.96 5.52
C ALA A 15 13.88 12.03 6.49
N ASN A 16 14.50 11.75 7.63
CA ASN A 16 13.86 10.96 8.67
C ASN A 16 12.78 11.79 9.37
N VAL A 17 11.59 11.20 9.51
CA VAL A 17 10.49 11.78 10.31
C VAL A 17 10.52 11.31 11.76
N SER A 18 11.34 10.29 12.07
CA SER A 18 11.47 9.71 13.40
C SER A 18 12.87 9.13 13.55
N TYR A 19 13.40 9.16 14.77
CA TYR A 19 14.76 8.72 15.09
C TYR A 19 14.72 7.54 16.08
N GLY A 20 15.68 6.62 15.97
CA GLY A 20 15.72 5.41 16.77
C GLY A 20 16.60 4.33 16.14
N GLY A 21 16.17 3.07 16.20
CA GLY A 21 16.90 1.94 15.62
C GLY A 21 17.07 2.00 14.09
N ALA A 22 17.88 1.08 13.58
CA ALA A 22 18.30 1.02 12.18
C ALA A 22 17.31 0.31 11.23
N GLN A 23 16.08 0.03 11.68
CA GLN A 23 15.06 -0.64 10.87
C GLN A 23 14.71 0.16 9.61
N GLU A 24 14.19 -0.52 8.58
CA GLU A 24 13.74 0.11 7.33
C GLU A 24 14.81 1.06 6.73
N ARG A 25 16.07 0.62 6.70
CA ARG A 25 17.23 1.37 6.18
C ARG A 25 17.52 2.68 6.94
N ASN A 26 17.29 2.69 8.26
CA ASN A 26 17.37 3.87 9.13
C ASN A 26 16.30 4.95 8.84
N LEU A 27 15.27 4.65 8.04
CA LEU A 27 14.24 5.63 7.66
C LEU A 27 13.01 5.59 8.58
N ARG A 28 12.72 4.43 9.17
CA ARG A 28 11.57 4.23 10.04
C ARG A 28 11.95 3.31 11.20
N PRO A 29 12.27 3.88 12.38
CA PRO A 29 12.65 3.07 13.54
C PRO A 29 11.48 2.25 14.08
N GLY A 30 11.82 1.15 14.76
CA GLY A 30 10.87 0.28 15.46
C GLY A 30 10.78 -1.11 14.83
N THR A 31 10.51 -2.12 15.65
CA THR A 31 10.40 -3.53 15.23
C THR A 31 9.36 -3.69 14.12
N GLU A 32 9.75 -4.40 13.07
CA GLU A 32 8.93 -4.65 11.90
C GLU A 32 7.64 -5.40 12.29
N ASN A 33 6.51 -4.94 11.77
CA ASN A 33 5.24 -5.63 11.93
C ASN A 33 5.14 -6.80 10.94
N VAL A 34 5.90 -7.88 11.17
CA VAL A 34 6.01 -9.03 10.25
C VAL A 34 4.65 -9.59 9.86
N ALA A 35 3.73 -9.78 10.82
CA ALA A 35 2.38 -10.26 10.54
C ALA A 35 1.60 -9.30 9.62
N GLY A 36 1.69 -7.99 9.89
CA GLY A 36 1.10 -6.96 9.04
C GLY A 36 1.70 -6.94 7.63
N ILE A 37 3.02 -7.09 7.50
CA ILE A 37 3.74 -7.10 6.22
C ILE A 37 3.29 -8.30 5.37
N MET A 38 3.20 -9.50 5.96
CA MET A 38 2.73 -10.69 5.23
C MET A 38 1.27 -10.57 4.80
N GLY A 39 0.40 -10.05 5.66
CA GLY A 39 -1.00 -9.79 5.30
C GLY A 39 -1.13 -8.77 4.17
N PHE A 40 -0.33 -7.71 4.22
CA PHE A 40 -0.30 -6.68 3.16
C PHE A 40 0.20 -7.23 1.82
N ALA A 41 1.24 -8.06 1.83
CA ALA A 41 1.75 -8.73 0.63
C ALA A 41 0.66 -9.58 -0.04
N ARG A 42 -0.03 -10.42 0.74
CA ARG A 42 -1.12 -11.24 0.21
C ARG A 42 -2.29 -10.42 -0.33
N ALA A 43 -2.65 -9.34 0.37
CA ALA A 43 -3.69 -8.42 -0.10
C ALA A 43 -3.30 -7.73 -1.41
N MET A 44 -2.04 -7.32 -1.58
CA MET A 44 -1.54 -6.76 -2.83
C MET A 44 -1.58 -7.74 -3.99
N GLU A 45 -1.17 -9.00 -3.77
CA GLU A 45 -1.24 -10.06 -4.80
C GLU A 45 -2.67 -10.23 -5.34
N LEU A 46 -3.64 -10.37 -4.42
CA LEU A 46 -5.05 -10.50 -4.77
C LEU A 46 -5.56 -9.25 -5.47
N ALA A 47 -5.25 -8.07 -4.93
CA ALA A 47 -5.69 -6.80 -5.51
C ALA A 47 -5.18 -6.62 -6.95
N VAL A 48 -3.94 -7.01 -7.25
CA VAL A 48 -3.39 -6.95 -8.61
C VAL A 48 -4.02 -8.00 -9.53
N ALA A 49 -4.20 -9.24 -9.04
CA ALA A 49 -4.83 -10.31 -9.82
C ALA A 49 -6.28 -9.98 -10.20
N GLU A 50 -7.04 -9.41 -9.27
CA GLU A 50 -8.46 -9.06 -9.42
C GLU A 50 -8.68 -7.66 -10.03
N GLN A 51 -7.60 -6.88 -10.24
CA GLN A 51 -7.69 -5.48 -10.67
C GLN A 51 -8.51 -5.29 -11.95
N PRO A 52 -8.30 -6.05 -13.04
CA PRO A 52 -9.02 -5.80 -14.29
C PRO A 52 -10.53 -6.01 -14.16
N GLU A 53 -10.95 -7.06 -13.47
CA GLU A 53 -12.36 -7.37 -13.22
C GLU A 53 -12.98 -6.35 -12.27
N THR A 54 -12.30 -6.07 -11.15
CA THR A 54 -12.75 -5.09 -10.16
C THR A 54 -12.92 -3.71 -10.80
N CYS A 55 -11.95 -3.26 -11.61
CA CYS A 55 -12.07 -2.00 -12.35
C CYS A 55 -13.28 -2.00 -13.28
N ARG A 56 -13.52 -3.07 -14.04
CA ARG A 56 -14.67 -3.16 -14.95
C ARG A 56 -16.00 -3.09 -14.19
N ARG A 57 -16.14 -3.89 -13.12
CA ARG A 57 -17.35 -3.94 -12.29
C ARG A 57 -17.62 -2.59 -11.61
N LEU A 58 -16.62 -2.00 -10.97
CA LEU A 58 -16.76 -0.72 -10.27
C LEU A 58 -17.03 0.44 -11.24
N THR A 59 -16.44 0.40 -12.45
CA THR A 59 -16.72 1.40 -13.50
C THR A 59 -18.19 1.40 -13.88
N VAL A 60 -18.78 0.21 -14.14
CA VAL A 60 -20.20 0.10 -14.48
C VAL A 60 -21.08 0.59 -13.33
N LEU A 61 -20.78 0.20 -12.09
CA LEU A 61 -21.56 0.63 -10.92
C LEU A 61 -21.47 2.14 -10.68
N ARG A 62 -20.27 2.71 -10.81
CA ARG A 62 -20.04 4.16 -10.73
C ARG A 62 -20.84 4.89 -11.79
N ASP A 63 -20.78 4.45 -13.05
CA ASP A 63 -21.46 5.13 -14.16
C ASP A 63 -22.98 5.04 -14.05
N LYS A 64 -23.50 3.93 -13.50
CA LYS A 64 -24.91 3.81 -13.13
C LYS A 64 -25.30 4.88 -12.10
N LEU A 65 -24.55 4.95 -10.98
CA LEU A 65 -24.79 5.92 -9.91
C LEU A 65 -24.72 7.38 -10.42
N ILE A 66 -23.76 7.68 -11.30
CA ILE A 66 -23.62 9.02 -11.91
C ILE A 66 -24.81 9.37 -12.82
N LYS A 67 -25.37 8.39 -13.55
CA LYS A 67 -26.49 8.59 -14.49
C LYS A 67 -27.85 8.68 -13.80
N GLY A 68 -27.90 8.64 -12.47
CA GLY A 68 -29.14 8.72 -11.71
C GLY A 68 -29.89 7.39 -11.64
N LEU A 69 -29.18 6.27 -11.75
CA LEU A 69 -29.60 5.06 -11.05
C LEU A 69 -29.30 5.21 -9.55
#